data_AF-A0A3B8Q5Z1-F1
#
_entry.id   AF-A0A3B8Q5Z1-F1
#
_cell.length_a   1.000
_cell.length_b   1.000
_cell.length_c   1.000
_cell.angle_alpha   90.00
_cell.angle_beta   90.00
_cell.angle_gamma   90.00
#
_symmetry.space_group_name_H-M   'P 1'
#
loop_
_entity.id
_entity.type
_entity.pdbx_description
1 polymer ?
#
loop_
_entity_poly.entity_id
_entity_poly.type
_entity_poly.pdbx_seq_one_letter_code
_entity_poly.pdbx_strand_id
1 'polypeptide(L)'
;MNLVQRIWRSSLGRKYLMAGTGAALFFFLIGHLLGNLQIFGPPELINNYAHFLQSKPELVWTARLGLLAILSVHIASAVSLSAQNRAARPIAYASGKPAYGAPVASRTMLVSGLIILAFVIYHLLHFTALLPQINGTGKDFSHLETT
;
A
#
# COMPACT_ATOMS: atom_id res chain seq x y z
N MET A 1 -9.16 10.38 -29.64
CA MET A 1 -9.25 9.98 -28.20
C MET A 1 -8.15 8.98 -27.93
N ASN A 2 -7.17 9.33 -27.10
CA ASN A 2 -5.96 8.54 -26.92
C ASN A 2 -6.23 7.33 -26.01
N LEU A 3 -5.45 6.24 -26.16
CA LEU A 3 -5.62 4.98 -25.42
C LEU A 3 -5.73 5.19 -23.90
N VAL A 4 -4.88 6.07 -23.36
CA VAL A 4 -4.88 6.49 -21.94
C VAL A 4 -6.23 7.07 -21.51
N GLN A 5 -6.85 7.92 -22.34
CA GLN A 5 -8.16 8.50 -22.05
C GLN A 5 -9.29 7.46 -22.09
N ARG A 6 -9.21 6.46 -22.98
CA ARG A 6 -10.19 5.37 -23.04
C ARG A 6 -10.11 4.45 -21.82
N ILE A 7 -8.89 4.12 -21.39
CA ILE A 7 -8.66 3.29 -20.19
C ILE A 7 -9.18 4.03 -18.95
N TRP A 8 -8.90 5.33 -18.82
CA TRP A 8 -9.31 6.08 -17.64
C TRP A 8 -10.79 6.48 -17.62
N ARG A 9 -11.44 6.66 -18.78
CA ARG A 9 -12.86 7.06 -18.85
C ARG A 9 -13.83 5.88 -18.87
N SER A 10 -13.39 4.69 -19.24
CA SER A 10 -14.24 3.50 -19.24
C SER A 10 -14.33 2.84 -17.86
N SER A 11 -15.51 2.31 -17.53
CA SER A 11 -15.72 1.53 -16.30
C SER A 11 -14.88 0.25 -16.28
N LEU A 12 -14.64 -0.35 -17.44
CA LEU A 12 -13.84 -1.55 -17.59
C LEU A 12 -12.34 -1.28 -17.40
N GLY A 13 -11.81 -0.20 -17.99
CA GLY A 13 -10.41 0.19 -17.83
C GLY A 13 -10.03 0.50 -16.38
N ARG A 14 -10.91 1.20 -15.64
CA ARG A 14 -10.72 1.42 -14.19
C ARG A 14 -10.67 0.13 -13.37
N LYS A 15 -11.50 -0.86 -13.73
CA LYS A 15 -11.48 -2.18 -13.07
C LYS A 15 -10.18 -2.93 -13.33
N TYR A 16 -9.67 -2.89 -14.57
CA TYR A 16 -8.37 -3.48 -14.89
C TYR A 16 -7.22 -2.77 -14.17
N LEU A 17 -7.24 -1.43 -14.09
CA LEU A 17 -6.25 -0.68 -13.31
C LEU A 17 -6.31 -1.04 -11.82
N MET A 18 -7.51 -1.11 -11.23
CA MET A 18 -7.69 -1.51 -9.83
C MET A 18 -7.14 -2.92 -9.56
N ALA A 19 -7.46 -3.89 -10.44
CA ALA A 19 -6.99 -5.25 -10.31
C ALA A 19 -5.46 -5.37 -10.48
N GLY A 20 -4.90 -4.74 -11.52
CA GLY A 20 -3.47 -4.79 -11.82
C GLY A 20 -2.63 -4.12 -10.72
N THR A 21 -3.05 -2.95 -10.26
CA THR A 21 -2.36 -2.26 -9.15
C THR A 21 -2.48 -3.04 -7.84
N GLY A 22 -3.64 -3.63 -7.56
CA GLY A 22 -3.83 -4.49 -6.38
C GLY A 22 -2.94 -5.73 -6.41
N ALA A 23 -2.82 -6.39 -7.56
CA ALA A 23 -1.93 -7.54 -7.73
C ALA A 23 -0.45 -7.15 -7.55
N ALA A 24 -0.02 -6.02 -8.12
CA ALA A 24 1.34 -5.52 -7.95
C ALA A 24 1.68 -5.23 -6.47
N LEU A 25 0.78 -4.55 -5.75
CA LEU A 25 0.95 -4.29 -4.31
C LEU A 25 0.98 -5.60 -3.50
N PHE A 26 0.16 -6.58 -3.86
CA PHE A 26 0.14 -7.87 -3.19
C PHE A 26 1.44 -8.65 -3.36
N PHE A 27 1.99 -8.74 -4.58
CA PHE A 27 3.28 -9.41 -4.81
C PHE A 27 4.44 -8.69 -4.13
N PHE A 28 4.43 -7.35 -4.13
CA PHE A 28 5.38 -6.59 -3.35
C PHE A 28 5.27 -6.92 -1.86
N LEU A 29 4.07 -7.00 -1.32
CA LEU A 29 3.85 -7.31 0.10
C LEU A 29 4.40 -8.69 0.47
N ILE A 30 4.28 -9.70 -0.40
CA ILE A 30 4.91 -11.02 -0.18
C ILE A 30 6.43 -10.86 -0.05
N GLY A 31 7.08 -10.23 -1.03
CA GLY A 31 8.54 -10.04 -0.98
C GLY A 31 9.00 -9.20 0.21
N HIS A 32 8.26 -8.13 0.51
CA HIS A 32 8.50 -7.26 1.65
C HIS A 32 8.38 -8.03 2.97
N LEU A 33 7.34 -8.85 3.13
CA LEU A 33 7.15 -9.67 4.31
C LEU A 33 8.27 -10.70 4.45
N LEU A 34 8.65 -11.38 3.37
CA LEU A 34 9.77 -12.34 3.38
C LEU A 34 11.08 -11.69 3.83
N GLY A 35 11.36 -10.45 3.38
CA GLY A 35 12.50 -9.67 3.88
C GLY A 35 12.43 -9.41 5.39
N ASN A 36 11.26 -9.00 5.89
CA ASN A 36 11.06 -8.70 7.31
C ASN A 36 11.07 -9.95 8.20
N LEU A 37 10.57 -11.09 7.72
CA LEU A 37 10.53 -12.35 8.48
C LEU A 37 11.93 -12.86 8.84
N GLN A 38 12.99 -12.34 8.21
CA GLN A 38 14.37 -12.61 8.61
C GLN A 38 14.67 -12.16 10.05
N ILE A 39 13.83 -11.28 10.64
CA ILE A 39 13.92 -10.90 12.06
C ILE A 39 13.80 -12.09 13.02
N PHE A 40 13.15 -13.18 12.60
CA PHE A 40 13.00 -14.39 13.42
C PHE A 40 14.21 -15.33 13.33
N GLY A 41 15.20 -15.01 12.50
CA GLY A 41 16.46 -15.74 12.40
C GLY A 41 17.61 -15.08 13.18
N PRO A 42 18.85 -15.52 12.93
CA PRO A 42 20.04 -14.85 13.46
C PRO A 42 20.11 -13.37 13.01
N PRO A 43 20.58 -12.45 13.87
CA PRO A 43 20.63 -11.02 13.57
C PRO A 43 21.37 -10.67 12.26
N GLU A 44 22.34 -11.49 11.87
CA GLU A 44 23.13 -11.32 10.66
C GLU A 44 22.26 -11.37 9.40
N LEU A 45 21.16 -12.14 9.38
CA LEU A 45 20.30 -12.24 8.20
C LEU A 45 19.65 -10.90 7.87
N ILE A 46 18.93 -10.32 8.84
CA ILE A 46 18.25 -9.04 8.62
C ILE A 46 19.24 -7.89 8.44
N ASN A 47 20.38 -7.90 9.15
CA ASN A 47 21.41 -6.88 9.02
C ASN A 47 22.08 -6.91 7.63
N ASN A 48 22.42 -8.11 7.12
CA ASN A 48 22.98 -8.25 5.77
C ASN A 48 21.97 -7.83 4.70
N TYR A 49 20.70 -8.19 4.88
CA TYR A 49 19.63 -7.76 3.96
C TYR A 49 19.45 -6.24 3.98
N ALA A 50 19.40 -5.63 5.16
CA ALA A 50 19.33 -4.18 5.31
C ALA A 50 20.53 -3.48 4.67
N HIS A 51 21.75 -3.97 4.91
CA HIS A 51 22.97 -3.45 4.28
C HIS A 51 22.94 -3.58 2.74
N PHE A 52 22.50 -4.72 2.21
CA PHE A 52 22.35 -4.92 0.76
C PHE A 52 21.38 -3.90 0.13
N LEU A 53 20.27 -3.57 0.81
CA LEU A 53 19.32 -2.58 0.32
C LEU A 53 19.86 -1.15 0.46
N GLN A 54 20.41 -0.79 1.61
CA GLN A 54 20.91 0.56 1.88
C GLN A 54 22.16 0.91 1.06
N SER A 55 22.98 -0.09 0.69
CA SER A 55 24.10 0.09 -0.25
C SER A 55 23.64 0.38 -1.69
N LYS A 56 22.35 0.25 -2.01
CA LYS A 56 21.77 0.53 -3.33
C LYS A 56 20.62 1.54 -3.21
N PRO A 57 20.92 2.82 -2.92
CA PRO A 57 19.89 3.84 -2.72
C PRO A 57 18.96 3.99 -3.93
N GLU A 58 19.47 3.84 -5.16
CA GLU A 58 18.67 3.90 -6.39
C GLU A 58 17.58 2.82 -6.43
N LEU A 59 17.89 1.60 -5.98
CA LEU A 59 16.93 0.50 -5.94
C LEU A 59 15.80 0.81 -4.95
N VAL A 60 16.16 1.29 -3.75
CA VAL A 60 15.20 1.61 -2.69
C VAL A 60 14.29 2.78 -3.10
N TRP A 61 14.86 3.84 -3.67
CA TRP A 61 14.09 5.00 -4.12
C TRP A 61 13.20 4.67 -5.31
N THR A 62 13.67 3.85 -6.25
CA THR A 62 12.86 3.39 -7.39
C THR A 62 11.66 2.58 -6.90
N ALA A 63 11.89 1.62 -6.00
CA ALA A 63 10.80 0.85 -5.40
C ALA A 63 9.83 1.77 -4.64
N ARG A 64 10.34 2.70 -3.82
CA ARG A 64 9.52 3.63 -3.04
C ARG A 64 8.61 4.49 -3.91
N LEU A 65 9.17 5.19 -4.90
CA LEU A 65 8.40 6.07 -5.79
C LEU A 65 7.45 5.27 -6.67
N GLY A 66 7.89 4.11 -7.20
CA GLY A 66 7.04 3.22 -7.99
C GLY A 66 5.84 2.70 -7.20
N LEU A 67 6.05 2.25 -5.97
CA LEU A 67 4.96 1.77 -5.10
C LEU A 67 4.01 2.88 -4.69
N LEU A 68 4.52 4.08 -4.39
CA LEU A 68 3.67 5.25 -4.12
C LEU A 68 2.80 5.63 -5.32
N ALA A 69 3.35 5.56 -6.53
CA ALA A 69 2.58 5.79 -7.75
C ALA A 69 1.50 4.70 -7.94
N ILE A 70 1.85 3.42 -7.81
CA ILE A 70 0.91 2.30 -7.91
C ILE A 70 -0.21 2.41 -6.86
N LEU A 71 0.15 2.71 -5.60
CA LEU A 71 -0.79 2.90 -4.50
C LEU A 71 -1.75 4.06 -4.77
N SER A 72 -1.23 5.18 -5.29
CA SER A 72 -2.05 6.34 -5.65
C SER A 72 -3.07 6.00 -6.75
N VAL A 73 -2.64 5.28 -7.80
CA VAL A 73 -3.55 4.81 -8.86
C VAL A 73 -4.57 3.81 -8.32
N HIS A 74 -4.16 2.92 -7.41
CA HIS A 74 -5.05 1.95 -6.77
C HIS A 74 -6.16 2.65 -5.98
N ILE A 75 -5.80 3.58 -5.10
CA ILE A 75 -6.74 4.36 -4.29
C ILE A 75 -7.67 5.19 -5.17
N ALA A 76 -7.13 5.90 -6.16
CA ALA A 76 -7.93 6.71 -7.09
C ALA A 76 -8.96 5.84 -7.84
N SER A 77 -8.55 4.66 -8.31
CA SER A 77 -9.44 3.71 -8.99
C SER A 77 -10.49 3.15 -8.05
N ALA A 78 -10.11 2.77 -6.82
CA ALA A 78 -11.01 2.26 -5.80
C ALA A 78 -12.08 3.28 -5.40
N VAL A 79 -11.68 4.54 -5.16
CA VAL A 79 -12.59 5.65 -4.84
C VAL A 79 -13.53 5.93 -6.01
N SER A 80 -13.00 6.02 -7.24
CA SER A 80 -13.81 6.27 -8.43
C SER A 80 -14.86 5.19 -8.68
N LEU A 81 -14.48 3.91 -8.55
CA LEU A 81 -15.41 2.79 -8.72
C LEU A 81 -16.43 2.73 -7.57
N SER A 82 -16.01 3.01 -6.34
CA SER A 82 -16.90 3.06 -5.17
C SER A 82 -17.95 4.18 -5.31
N ALA A 83 -17.54 5.36 -5.79
CA ALA A 83 -18.45 6.48 -6.05
C ALA A 83 -19.44 6.14 -7.18
N GLN A 84 -18.98 5.54 -8.29
CA GLN A 84 -19.86 5.10 -9.38
C GLN A 84 -20.86 4.04 -8.91
N ASN A 85 -20.41 3.05 -8.14
CA ASN A 85 -21.28 2.00 -7.61
C ASN A 85 -22.35 2.57 -6.67
N ARG A 86 -22.01 3.62 -5.91
CA ARG A 86 -22.95 4.32 -5.03
C ARG A 86 -23.96 5.16 -5.84
N ALA A 87 -23.49 5.91 -6.84
CA ALA A 87 -24.35 6.72 -7.70
C ALA A 87 -25.33 5.86 -8.53
N ALA A 88 -24.92 4.67 -8.95
CA ALA A 88 -25.77 3.71 -9.64
C ALA A 88 -26.85 3.07 -8.74
N ARG A 89 -26.89 3.39 -7.44
CA ARG A 89 -27.83 2.84 -6.47
C ARG A 89 -28.60 3.96 -5.75
N PRO A 90 -29.67 4.49 -6.38
CA PRO A 90 -30.47 5.57 -5.80
C PRO A 90 -31.31 5.11 -4.59
N ILE A 91 -31.62 3.82 -4.47
CA ILE A 91 -32.32 3.23 -3.32
C ILE A 91 -31.32 2.38 -2.52
N ALA A 92 -31.12 2.72 -1.25
CA ALA A 92 -30.29 1.93 -0.34
C ALA A 92 -30.91 0.55 -0.06
N TYR A 93 -30.10 -0.45 0.27
CA TYR A 93 -30.61 -1.79 0.58
C TYR A 93 -31.60 -1.73 1.76
N ALA A 94 -32.80 -2.26 1.53
CA ALA A 94 -33.99 -2.16 2.39
C ALA A 94 -33.85 -2.74 3.81
N SER A 95 -32.68 -3.29 4.19
CA SER A 95 -32.50 -3.96 5.49
C SER A 95 -31.22 -3.58 6.22
N GLY A 96 -30.41 -2.63 5.71
CA GLY A 96 -29.06 -2.38 6.26
C GLY A 96 -28.12 -3.59 6.16
N LYS A 97 -28.59 -4.69 5.55
CA LYS A 97 -27.80 -5.90 5.33
C LYS A 97 -26.86 -5.67 4.14
N PRO A 98 -25.66 -6.28 4.16
CA PRO A 98 -24.77 -6.28 3.01
C PRO A 98 -25.49 -6.79 1.76
N ALA A 99 -24.99 -6.40 0.58
CA ALA A 99 -25.44 -6.99 -0.67
C ALA A 99 -25.38 -8.53 -0.57
N TYR A 100 -26.43 -9.20 -1.04
CA TYR A 100 -26.49 -10.67 -1.00
C TYR A 100 -25.25 -11.27 -1.67
N GLY A 101 -24.53 -12.14 -0.95
CA GLY A 101 -23.28 -12.75 -1.41
C GLY A 101 -22.00 -11.91 -1.26
N ALA A 102 -22.03 -10.72 -0.63
CA ALA A 102 -20.82 -9.91 -0.44
C ALA A 102 -19.84 -10.53 0.58
N PRO A 103 -18.59 -10.87 0.19
CA PRO A 103 -17.59 -11.41 1.10
C PRO A 103 -17.20 -10.40 2.19
N VAL A 104 -16.76 -10.90 3.36
CA VAL A 104 -16.28 -10.04 4.48
C VAL A 104 -15.16 -9.11 4.02
N ALA A 105 -14.22 -9.61 3.21
CA ALA A 105 -13.12 -8.80 2.66
C ALA A 105 -13.63 -7.59 1.84
N SER A 106 -14.74 -7.74 1.11
CA SER A 106 -15.35 -6.63 0.38
C SER A 106 -16.00 -5.62 1.31
N ARG A 107 -16.61 -6.11 2.40
CA ARG A 107 -17.29 -5.28 3.42
C ARG A 107 -16.31 -4.43 4.23
N THR A 108 -15.11 -4.94 4.50
CA THR A 108 -14.09 -4.25 5.29
C THR A 108 -13.07 -3.49 4.45
N MET A 109 -13.13 -3.57 3.12
CA MET A 109 -12.13 -3.02 2.18
C MET A 109 -11.78 -1.55 2.42
N LEU A 110 -12.75 -0.70 2.74
CA LEU A 110 -12.50 0.72 3.04
C LEU A 110 -11.69 0.87 4.34
N VAL A 111 -12.13 0.18 5.41
CA VAL A 111 -11.51 0.28 6.74
C VAL A 111 -10.10 -0.29 6.71
N SER A 112 -9.92 -1.48 6.13
CA SER A 112 -8.59 -2.08 5.99
C SER A 112 -7.68 -1.21 5.12
N GLY A 113 -8.19 -0.61 4.05
CA GLY A 113 -7.44 0.33 3.21
C GLY A 113 -6.97 1.57 3.99
N LEU A 114 -7.81 2.15 4.83
CA LEU A 114 -7.44 3.30 5.66
C LEU A 114 -6.39 2.95 6.71
N ILE A 115 -6.51 1.77 7.34
CA ILE A 115 -5.50 1.28 8.29
C ILE A 115 -4.14 1.11 7.59
N ILE A 116 -4.13 0.49 6.40
CA ILE A 116 -2.92 0.30 5.61
C ILE A 116 -2.33 1.65 5.20
N LEU A 117 -3.16 2.62 4.79
CA LEU A 117 -2.68 3.95 4.41
C LEU A 117 -2.01 4.67 5.60
N ALA A 118 -2.62 4.62 6.78
CA ALA A 118 -2.02 5.16 8.00
C ALA A 118 -0.69 4.48 8.34
N PHE A 119 -0.65 3.14 8.21
CA PHE A 119 0.58 2.37 8.39
C PHE A 119 1.67 2.76 7.38
N VAL A 120 1.35 2.95 6.10
CA VAL A 120 2.32 3.38 5.07
C VAL A 120 2.90 4.75 5.40
N ILE A 121 2.07 5.69 5.85
CA ILE A 121 2.54 7.02 6.27
C ILE A 121 3.52 6.88 7.44
N TYR A 122 3.11 6.17 8.50
CA TYR A 122 3.99 5.89 9.63
C TYR A 122 5.29 5.20 9.21
N HIS A 123 5.21 4.19 8.34
CA HIS A 123 6.33 3.41 7.85
C HIS A 123 7.36 4.28 7.13
N LEU A 124 6.91 5.20 6.26
CA LEU A 124 7.80 6.14 5.58
C LEU A 124 8.40 7.16 6.55
N LEU A 125 7.61 7.70 7.46
CA LEU A 125 8.13 8.63 8.45
C LEU A 125 9.21 7.98 9.35
N HIS A 126 9.01 6.71 9.73
CA HIS A 126 9.91 6.00 10.64
C HIS A 126 11.17 5.50 9.91
N PHE A 127 11.04 4.84 8.77
CA PHE A 127 12.17 4.18 8.08
C PHE A 127 12.78 5.00 6.94
N THR A 128 12.14 6.07 6.49
CA THR A 128 12.67 6.95 5.42
C THR A 128 13.02 8.34 5.94
N ALA A 129 12.09 9.01 6.62
CA ALA A 129 12.36 10.33 7.17
C ALA A 129 13.10 10.28 8.52
N LEU A 130 13.19 9.10 9.13
CA LEU A 130 13.87 8.86 10.41
C LEU A 130 13.41 9.81 11.52
N LEU A 131 12.12 10.16 11.55
CA LEU A 131 11.59 11.09 12.54
C LEU A 131 11.74 10.53 13.97
N PRO A 132 12.54 11.15 14.86
CA PRO A 132 12.79 10.61 16.20
C PRO A 132 11.54 10.54 17.08
N GLN A 133 10.55 11.42 16.84
CA GLN A 133 9.35 11.55 17.66
C GLN A 133 8.41 10.34 17.58
N ILE A 134 8.55 9.51 16.54
CA ILE A 134 7.62 8.40 16.27
C ILE A 134 8.27 7.02 16.43
N ASN A 135 9.54 6.96 16.83
CA ASN A 135 10.26 5.69 16.95
C ASN A 135 9.99 4.94 18.27
N GLY A 136 9.34 5.58 19.24
CA GLY A 136 8.95 4.98 20.51
C GLY A 136 10.09 4.68 21.49
N THR A 137 11.32 5.13 21.20
CA THR A 137 12.50 4.86 22.04
C THR A 137 13.10 6.11 22.70
N GLY A 138 12.71 7.30 22.26
CA GLY A 138 13.27 8.57 22.73
C GLY A 138 14.73 8.80 22.33
N LYS A 139 15.31 7.91 21.51
CA LYS A 139 16.66 8.03 20.95
C LYS A 139 16.59 8.56 19.53
N ASP A 140 17.60 9.31 19.09
CA ASP A 140 17.71 9.70 17.69
C ASP A 140 18.52 8.65 16.92
N PHE A 141 17.90 7.99 15.96
CA PHE A 141 18.54 6.96 15.14
C PHE A 141 19.40 7.53 14.01
N SER A 142 19.23 8.82 13.66
CA SER A 142 20.04 9.47 12.63
C SER A 142 21.50 9.68 13.04
N HIS A 143 21.77 9.63 14.35
CA HIS A 143 23.08 9.84 14.95
C HIS A 143 23.67 8.57 15.58
N LEU A 144 23.05 7.40 15.39
CA LEU A 144 23.63 6.15 15.86
C LEU A 144 24.81 5.77 14.97
N GLU A 145 26.02 5.97 15.48
CA GLU A 145 27.23 5.41 14.88
C GLU A 145 27.17 3.88 14.97
N THR A 146 27.38 3.22 13.83
CA THR A 146 27.56 1.78 13.78
C THR A 146 29.02 1.50 14.12
N THR A 147 29.30 1.24 15.40
CA THR A 147 30.58 0.69 15.85
C THR A 147 30.72 -0.76 15.44
#